data_AF-A0A535TJJ9-F1
#
_entry.id   AF-A0A535TJJ9-F1
#
_cell.length_a   1.000
_cell.length_b   1.000
_cell.length_c   1.000
_cell.angle_alpha   90.00
_cell.angle_beta   90.00
_cell.angle_gamma   90.00
#
_symmetry.space_group_name_H-M   'P 1'
#
loop_
_entity.id
_entity.type
_entity.pdbx_description
1 polymer ?
#
loop_
_entity_poly.entity_id
_entity_poly.type
_entity_poly.pdbx_seq_one_letter_code
_entity_poly.pdbx_strand_id
1 'polypeptide(L)' 'MLQALIDTARRQGISLPSIQVALETPMGCGIGTCLGCAAPRPGGGYFLTCQEGPCVRADRIAWDLMTDAFHG' A
#
# COMPACT_ATOMS: atom_id res chain seq x y z
N MET A 1 1.92 -6.82 9.22
CA MET A 1 2.04 -8.07 8.42
C MET A 1 2.64 -7.82 7.03
N LEU A 2 2.03 -7.01 6.17
CA LEU A 2 2.48 -6.85 4.77
C LEU A 2 3.92 -6.31 4.66
N GLN A 3 4.33 -5.35 5.48
CA GLN A 3 5.72 -4.86 5.50
C GLN A 3 6.73 -6.00 5.77
N ALA A 4 6.46 -6.86 6.75
CA ALA A 4 7.32 -8.01 7.05
C ALA A 4 7.38 -9.03 5.89
N LEU A 5 6.27 -9.23 5.18
CA LEU A 5 6.24 -10.05 3.96
C LEU A 5 7.14 -9.44 2.88
N ILE A 6 7.06 -8.12 2.67
CA ILE A 6 7.86 -7.40 1.67
C ILE A 6 9.35 -7.44 2.01
N ASP A 7 9.71 -7.30 3.28
CA ASP A 7 11.10 -7.43 3.72
C ASP A 7 11.61 -8.86 3.53
N THR A 8 10.76 -9.87 3.74
CA THR A 8 11.11 -11.27 3.46
C THR A 8 11.29 -11.50 1.96
N ALA A 9 10.39 -10.99 1.13
CA ALA A 9 10.48 -11.09 -0.33
C ALA A 9 11.78 -10.47 -0.85
N ARG A 10 12.15 -9.29 -0.34
CA ARG A 10 13.42 -8.61 -0.65
C ARG A 10 14.63 -9.47 -0.28
N ARG A 11 14.65 -10.06 0.94
CA ARG A 11 15.74 -10.95 1.37
C ARG A 11 15.87 -12.20 0.52
N GLN A 12 14.76 -12.70 -0.03
CA GLN A 12 14.73 -13.89 -0.89
C GLN A 12 14.93 -13.57 -2.38
N GLY A 13 15.17 -12.30 -2.75
CA GLY A 13 15.32 -11.88 -4.14
C GLY A 13 14.04 -11.99 -4.97
N ILE A 14 12.86 -12.04 -4.32
CA ILE A 14 11.57 -12.06 -5.00
C ILE A 14 11.22 -10.64 -5.46
N SER A 15 10.94 -10.50 -6.75
CA SER A 15 10.62 -9.22 -7.40
C SER A 15 9.28 -8.66 -6.90
N LEU A 16 9.25 -7.43 -6.38
CA LEU A 16 7.99 -6.81 -5.91
C LEU A 16 6.89 -6.69 -7.00
N PRO A 17 7.21 -6.42 -8.28
CA PRO A 17 6.24 -6.50 -9.38
C PRO A 17 5.47 -7.82 -9.49
N SER A 18 6.02 -8.95 -9.03
CA SER A 18 5.35 -10.26 -9.10
C SER A 18 4.42 -10.53 -7.91
N ILE A 19 4.25 -9.56 -7.00
CA ILE A 19 3.45 -9.70 -5.78
C ILE A 19 2.23 -8.77 -5.88
N GLN A 20 1.03 -9.33 -5.68
CA GLN A 20 -0.18 -8.55 -5.42
C GLN A 20 -0.43 -8.48 -3.92
N VAL A 21 -0.83 -7.31 -3.43
CA VAL A 21 -1.22 -7.09 -2.03
C VAL A 21 -2.57 -6.40 -1.97
N ALA A 22 -3.44 -6.84 -1.05
CA ALA A 22 -4.65 -6.12 -0.68
C ALA A 22 -4.34 -5.19 0.47
N LEU A 23 -4.54 -3.88 0.28
CA LEU A 23 -4.25 -2.87 1.29
C LEU A 23 -5.47 -2.56 2.17
N GLU A 24 -5.28 -2.67 3.47
CA GLU A 24 -6.24 -2.28 4.52
C GLU A 24 -5.96 -0.85 4.99
N THR A 25 -6.13 0.14 4.10
CA THR A 25 -6.02 1.57 4.47
C THR A 25 -7.29 2.08 5.15
N PRO A 26 -7.22 3.08 6.04
CA PRO A 26 -8.41 3.78 6.53
C PRO A 26 -9.33 4.19 5.37
N MET A 27 -10.61 3.88 5.48
CA MET A 27 -11.56 4.18 4.41
C MET A 27 -12.86 4.71 5.00
N GLY A 28 -13.17 5.97 4.66
CA GLY A 28 -14.43 6.60 5.04
C GLY A 28 -15.47 6.49 3.93
N CYS A 29 -15.27 7.24 2.84
CA CYS A 29 -16.28 7.36 1.79
C CYS A 29 -16.26 6.24 0.73
N GLY A 30 -15.15 5.54 0.54
CA GLY A 30 -15.00 4.51 -0.51
C GLY A 30 -15.07 5.01 -1.96
N ILE A 31 -15.19 6.33 -2.19
CA ILE A 31 -15.34 6.93 -3.52
C ILE A 31 -14.30 8.02 -3.81
N GLY A 32 -13.28 8.15 -2.97
CA GLY A 32 -12.13 9.03 -3.20
C GLY A 32 -12.29 10.47 -2.71
N THR A 33 -13.47 10.90 -2.25
CA THR A 33 -13.69 12.28 -1.78
C THR A 33 -13.01 12.58 -0.44
N CYS A 34 -13.00 11.62 0.50
CA CYS A 34 -12.47 11.85 1.85
C CYS A 34 -10.93 11.75 1.93
N LEU A 35 -10.27 11.21 0.90
CA LEU A 35 -8.82 10.98 0.81
C LEU A 35 -8.19 10.12 1.94
N GLY A 36 -8.96 9.68 2.94
CA GLY A 36 -8.46 8.82 4.03
C GLY A 36 -7.78 7.52 3.60
N CYS A 37 -8.10 7.01 2.40
CA CYS A 37 -7.48 5.82 1.84
C CYS A 37 -6.26 6.12 0.95
N ALA A 38 -5.57 7.25 1.18
CA ALA A 38 -4.37 7.59 0.43
C ALA A 38 -3.20 6.66 0.83
N ALA A 39 -2.57 6.04 -0.16
CA ALA A 39 -1.36 5.24 0.00
C ALA A 39 -0.20 5.88 -0.80
N PRO A 40 1.02 5.96 -0.24
CA PRO A 40 2.14 6.67 -0.85
C PRO A 40 2.73 5.87 -2.02
N ARG A 41 3.14 6.57 -3.08
CA ARG A 41 3.79 5.98 -4.26
C ARG A 41 5.32 6.15 -4.19
N PRO A 42 6.09 5.23 -4.80
CA PRO A 42 7.49 5.50 -5.11
C PRO A 42 7.63 6.75 -5.98
N GLY A 43 8.63 7.58 -5.70
CA GLY A 43 8.85 8.84 -6.43
C GLY A 43 7.93 10.00 -6.02
N GLY A 44 7.06 9.80 -5.02
CA GLY A 44 6.22 10.84 -4.44
C GLY A 44 4.75 10.79 -4.88
N GLY A 45 3.92 11.56 -4.18
CA GLY A 45 2.47 11.55 -4.36
C GLY A 45 1.80 10.31 -3.77
N TYR A 46 0.49 10.21 -4.00
CA TYR A 46 -0.37 9.20 -3.41
C TYR A 46 -1.30 8.58 -4.47
N PHE A 47 -1.80 7.39 -4.18
CA PHE A 47 -2.96 6.81 -4.86
C PHE A 47 -4.08 6.58 -3.85
N LEU A 48 -5.31 6.55 -4.33
CA LEU A 48 -6.46 6.23 -3.50
C LEU A 48 -6.79 4.74 -3.67
N THR A 49 -6.64 3.94 -2.61
CA THR A 49 -6.94 2.49 -2.64
C THR A 49 -8.39 2.19 -3.00
N CYS A 50 -9.34 3.06 -2.68
CA CYS A 50 -10.74 2.89 -3.09
C CYS A 50 -10.99 3.09 -4.60
N GLN A 51 -10.07 3.73 -5.32
CA GLN A 51 -10.19 3.99 -6.76
C GLN A 51 -9.25 3.11 -7.58
N GLU A 52 -8.03 2.89 -7.07
CA GLU A 52 -6.95 2.20 -7.80
C GLU A 52 -6.56 0.85 -7.19
N GLY A 53 -7.16 0.48 -6.05
CA GLY A 53 -6.93 -0.78 -5.33
C GLY A 53 -8.25 -1.54 -5.10
N PRO A 54 -8.43 -2.22 -3.94
CA PRO A 54 -7.48 -2.36 -2.84
C PRO A 54 -6.32 -3.31 -3.16
N CYS A 55 -6.48 -4.15 -4.18
CA CYS A 55 -5.45 -5.07 -4.68
C CYS A 55 -4.54 -4.35 -5.68
N VAL A 56 -3.27 -4.16 -5.31
CA VAL A 56 -2.27 -3.50 -6.15
C VAL A 56 -0.97 -4.29 -6.20
N ARG A 57 -0.15 -4.03 -7.21
CA ARG A 57 1.23 -4.55 -7.24
C ARG A 57 2.04 -3.96 -6.09
N ALA A 58 2.85 -4.78 -5.45
CA ALA A 58 3.65 -4.37 -4.30
C ALA A 58 4.68 -3.28 -4.65
N ASP A 59 5.15 -3.19 -5.90
CA ASP A 59 6.08 -2.14 -6.33
C ASP A 59 5.42 -0.77 -6.52
N ARG A 60 4.09 -0.65 -6.45
CA ARG A 60 3.38 0.64 -6.52
C ARG A 60 3.33 1.39 -5.20
N ILE A 61 3.83 0.80 -4.12
CA ILE A 61 3.71 1.32 -2.75
C ILE A 61 5.10 1.73 -2.24
N ALA A 62 5.21 2.93 -1.70
CA ALA A 62 6.38 3.34 -0.90
C ALA A 62 6.26 2.75 0.51
N TRP A 63 6.72 1.50 0.68
CA TRP A 63 6.58 0.72 1.91
C TRP A 63 7.24 1.35 3.14
N ASP A 64 8.29 2.13 2.94
CA ASP A 64 9.03 2.90 3.93
C ASP A 64 8.22 4.09 4.48
N LEU A 65 7.28 4.60 3.69
CA LEU A 65 6.37 5.69 4.07
C LEU A 65 5.02 5.20 4.59
N MET A 66 4.76 3.88 4.52
CA MET A 66 3.53 3.30 5.06
C MET A 66 3.61 3.24 6.58
N THR A 67 2.68 3.92 7.23
CA THR A 67 2.49 3.86 8.68
C THR A 67 1.26 3.03 9.00
N ASP A 68 1.26 2.43 10.18
CA ASP A 68 0.07 1.79 10.70
C ASP A 68 -0.89 2.87 11.22
N ALA A 69 -2.00 3.06 10.53
CA ALA A 69 -2.97 4.09 10.86
C ALA A 69 -4.02 3.65 11.91
N PHE A 70 -3.98 2.38 12.35
CA PHE A 70 -4.98 1.81 13.27
C PHE A 70 -4.42 1.47 14.65
N HIS A 71 -3.10 1.51 14.83
CA HIS A 71 -2.48 1.34 16.15
C HIS A 71 -2.18 2.71 16.75
N GLY A 72 -3.04 3.13 17.68
CA GLY A 72 -2.67 4.08 18.73
C GLY A 72 -1.89 3.39 19.83
#